data_AF-A0A2E4KNN1-F1
#
_entry.id   AF-A0A2E4KNN1-F1
#
_cell.length_a   1.000
_cell.length_b   1.000
_cell.length_c   1.000
_cell.angle_alpha   90.00
_cell.angle_beta   90.00
_cell.angle_gamma   90.00
#
_symmetry.space_group_name_H-M   'P 1'
#
loop_
_entity.id
_entity.type
_entity.pdbx_description
1 polymer ?
#
loop_
_entity_poly.entity_id
_entity_poly.type
_entity_poly.pdbx_seq_one_letter_code
_entity_poly.pdbx_strand_id
1 'polypeptide(L)'
;MREKLNQLIVEMLEKGIHYEDAQREFERRFIAGALARSRGNLSHAAELLGLHRNTVSRKVAQYRIKRTPLKVTGRRHSKIPKSAAS
;
A
#
# COMPACT_ATOMS: atom_id res chain seq x y z
N MET A 1 -6.43 -13.80 8.94
CA MET A 1 -5.81 -12.48 9.24
C MET A 1 -5.37 -12.37 10.69
N ARG A 2 -6.22 -12.70 11.67
CA ARG A 2 -5.93 -12.61 13.11
C ARG A 2 -4.60 -13.24 13.52
N GLU A 3 -4.32 -14.47 13.08
CA GLU A 3 -3.09 -15.18 13.47
C GLU A 3 -1.81 -14.54 12.93
N LYS A 4 -1.79 -14.17 11.64
CA LYS A 4 -0.67 -13.43 11.03
C LYS A 4 -0.45 -12.07 11.70
N LEU A 5 -1.52 -11.39 12.12
CA LEU A 5 -1.42 -10.12 12.82
C LEU A 5 -0.84 -10.29 14.23
N ASN A 6 -1.27 -11.31 14.97
CA ASN A 6 -0.72 -11.61 16.29
C ASN A 6 0.78 -11.93 16.21
N GLN A 7 1.20 -12.75 15.24
CA GLN A 7 2.60 -13.06 15.00
C GLN A 7 3.43 -11.81 14.72
N LEU A 8 2.92 -10.91 13.87
CA LEU A 8 3.56 -9.63 13.60
C LEU A 8 3.68 -8.76 14.86
N ILE A 9 2.62 -8.68 15.67
CA ILE A 9 2.63 -7.87 16.91
C ILE A 9 3.69 -8.40 17.89
N VAL A 10 3.78 -9.71 18.09
CA VAL A 10 4.81 -10.32 18.95
C VAL A 10 6.21 -9.95 18.45
N GLU A 11 6.47 -10.11 17.15
CA GLU A 11 7.77 -9.76 16.56
C GLU A 11 8.11 -8.27 16.73
N MET A 12 7.12 -7.38 16.59
CA MET A 12 7.32 -5.94 16.77
C MET A 12 7.67 -5.59 18.23
N LEU A 13 7.05 -6.26 19.20
CA LEU A 13 7.34 -6.07 20.62
C LEU A 13 8.72 -6.64 21.00
N GLU A 14 9.07 -7.83 20.52
CA GLU A 14 10.39 -8.45 20.75
C GLU A 14 11.54 -7.59 20.19
N LYS A 15 11.30 -6.90 19.07
CA LYS A 15 12.27 -5.97 18.46
C LYS A 15 12.26 -4.57 19.08
N GLY A 16 11.42 -4.32 20.09
CA GLY A 16 11.33 -3.02 20.76
C GLY A 16 10.80 -1.90 19.86
N ILE A 17 9.93 -2.22 18.88
CA ILE A 17 9.33 -1.20 18.02
C ILE A 17 8.30 -0.42 18.84
N HIS A 18 8.50 0.89 18.96
CA HIS A 18 7.57 1.76 19.66
C HIS A 18 6.22 1.86 18.93
N TYR A 19 5.16 2.08 19.70
CA TYR A 19 3.80 2.21 19.18
C TYR A 19 3.68 3.25 18.05
N GLU A 20 4.30 4.43 18.20
CA GLU A 20 4.25 5.47 17.18
C GLU A 20 4.94 5.07 15.87
N ASP A 21 6.04 4.31 15.96
CA ASP A 21 6.74 3.77 14.79
C ASP A 21 5.91 2.70 14.08
N ALA A 22 5.30 1.82 14.86
CA ALA A 22 4.38 0.79 14.38
C ALA A 22 3.19 1.41 13.62
N GLN A 23 2.52 2.37 14.25
CA GLN A 23 1.37 3.06 13.68
C GLN A 23 1.75 3.80 12.39
N ARG A 24 2.88 4.51 12.40
CA ARG A 24 3.38 5.26 11.24
C ARG A 24 3.68 4.35 10.06
N GLU A 25 4.37 3.24 10.29
CA GLU A 25 4.76 2.32 9.22
C GLU A 25 3.56 1.55 8.67
N PHE A 26 2.63 1.13 9.54
CA PHE A 26 1.37 0.54 9.11
C PHE A 26 0.59 1.51 8.22
N GLU A 27 0.36 2.75 8.68
CA GLU A 27 -0.42 3.73 7.94
C GLU A 27 0.21 4.05 6.58
N ARG A 28 1.54 4.26 6.55
CA ARG A 28 2.29 4.48 5.31
C ARG A 28 2.10 3.33 4.32
N ARG A 29 2.26 2.08 4.77
CA ARG A 29 2.13 0.89 3.91
C ARG A 29 0.70 0.69 3.41
N PHE A 30 -0.29 0.92 4.26
CA PHE A 30 -1.69 0.73 3.93
C PHE A 30 -2.14 1.73 2.84
N ILE A 31 -1.76 3.00 2.99
CA ILE A 31 -2.04 4.05 2.00
C ILE A 31 -1.28 3.80 0.69
N ALA A 32 -0.01 3.40 0.76
CA ALA A 32 0.77 3.06 -0.43
C ALA A 32 0.15 1.87 -1.19
N GLY A 33 -0.36 0.86 -0.49
CA GLY A 33 -1.07 -0.27 -1.08
C GLY A 33 -2.35 0.13 -1.80
N ALA A 34 -3.16 1.00 -1.19
CA ALA A 34 -4.37 1.53 -1.81
C ALA A 34 -4.05 2.34 -3.07
N LEU A 35 -3.03 3.21 -3.01
CA LEU A 35 -2.56 3.95 -4.18
C LEU A 35 -2.04 3.05 -5.31
N ALA A 36 -1.32 1.99 -4.98
CA ALA A 36 -0.85 1.04 -5.98
C ALA A 36 -2.03 0.34 -6.67
N ARG A 37 -3.04 -0.07 -5.91
CA ARG A 37 -4.25 -0.73 -6.44
C ARG A 37 -5.12 0.23 -7.25
N SER A 38 -5.12 1.53 -6.91
CA SER A 38 -5.82 2.58 -7.65
C SER A 38 -5.00 3.18 -8.82
N ARG A 39 -3.80 2.65 -9.11
CA ARG A 39 -2.87 3.18 -10.12
C ARG A 39 -2.54 4.68 -9.91
N GLY A 40 -2.45 5.10 -8.65
CA GLY A 40 -2.17 6.48 -8.26
C GLY A 40 -3.39 7.40 -8.22
N ASN A 41 -4.60 6.90 -8.54
CA ASN A 41 -5.83 7.69 -8.40
C ASN A 41 -6.16 7.90 -6.92
N LEU A 42 -6.12 9.16 -6.47
CA LEU A 42 -6.39 9.53 -5.09
C LEU A 42 -7.84 9.34 -4.67
N SER A 43 -8.80 9.65 -5.54
CA SER A 43 -10.23 9.51 -5.21
C SER A 43 -10.57 8.04 -5.01
N HIS A 44 -10.12 7.18 -5.93
CA HIS A 44 -10.33 5.75 -5.82
C HIS A 44 -9.54 5.12 -4.66
N ALA A 45 -8.32 5.59 -4.37
CA ALA A 45 -7.59 5.16 -3.17
C ALA A 45 -8.33 5.55 -1.88
N ALA A 46 -8.96 6.72 -1.87
CA ALA A 46 -9.75 7.19 -0.73
C ALA A 46 -11.01 6.35 -0.53
N GLU A 47 -11.71 5.97 -1.61
CA GLU A 47 -12.80 4.99 -1.57
C GLU A 47 -12.34 3.64 -1.00
N LEU A 48 -11.22 3.09 -1.49
CA LEU A 48 -10.67 1.81 -1.00
C LEU A 48 -10.28 1.84 0.48
N LEU A 49 -9.82 3.00 0.97
CA LEU A 49 -9.45 3.20 2.36
C LEU A 49 -10.64 3.57 3.26
N GLY A 50 -11.81 3.90 2.69
CA GLY A 50 -12.93 4.46 3.43
C GLY A 50 -12.63 5.83 4.05
N LEU A 51 -11.76 6.62 3.41
CA LEU A 51 -11.31 7.92 3.91
C LEU A 51 -11.72 9.05 2.95
N HIS A 52 -11.78 10.26 3.46
CA HIS A 52 -11.93 11.44 2.60
C HIS A 52 -10.65 11.67 1.76
N ARG A 53 -10.81 12.02 0.48
CA ARG A 53 -9.68 12.26 -0.45
C ARG A 53 -8.65 13.25 0.10
N ASN A 54 -9.09 14.32 0.78
CA ASN A 54 -8.18 15.32 1.36
C ASN A 54 -7.30 14.72 2.46
N THR A 55 -7.85 13.81 3.27
CA THR A 55 -7.10 13.08 4.30
C THR A 55 -6.04 12.21 3.65
N VAL A 56 -6.39 11.45 2.62
CA VAL A 56 -5.43 10.63 1.86
C VAL A 56 -4.36 11.50 1.22
N SER A 57 -4.73 12.61 0.57
CA SER A 57 -3.78 13.53 -0.05
C SER A 57 -2.78 14.11 0.97
N ARG A 58 -3.25 14.51 2.16
CA ARG A 58 -2.38 14.99 3.24
C ARG A 58 -1.42 13.92 3.72
N LYS A 59 -1.91 12.70 3.97
CA LYS A 59 -1.07 11.57 4.42
C LYS A 59 -0.05 11.14 3.37
N VAL A 60 -0.42 11.17 2.09
CA VAL A 60 0.52 10.90 0.97
C VAL A 60 1.67 11.90 0.95
N ALA A 61 1.39 13.19 1.17
CA ALA A 61 2.42 14.22 1.29
C ALA A 61 3.26 14.02 2.57
N GLN A 62 2.61 13.81 3.72
CA GLN A 62 3.27 13.58 5.02
C GLN A 62 4.27 12.42 4.96
N TYR A 63 3.89 11.32 4.32
CA TYR A 63 4.74 10.13 4.19
C TYR A 63 5.60 10.10 2.92
N ARG A 64 5.57 11.18 2.12
CA ARG A 64 6.32 11.30 0.85
C ARG A 64 6.11 10.09 -0.07
N ILE A 65 4.88 9.57 -0.11
CA ILE A 65 4.53 8.39 -0.92
C ILE A 65 4.50 8.80 -2.39
N LYS A 66 5.32 8.14 -3.22
CA LYS A 66 5.29 8.34 -4.67
C LYS A 66 3.99 7.79 -5.24
N ARG A 67 3.32 8.57 -6.09
CA ARG A 67 2.09 8.16 -6.79
C ARG A 67 2.34 7.24 -7.97
N THR A 68 3.61 6.99 -8.31
CA THR A 68 3.98 6.04 -9.33
C THR A 68 3.49 4.66 -8.90
N PRO A 69 2.87 3.87 -9.80
CA PRO A 69 2.51 2.50 -9.47
C PRO A 69 3.77 1.78 -9.00
N LEU A 70 3.75 1.31 -7.74
CA LEU A 70 4.80 0.46 -7.21
C LEU A 70 4.94 -0.70 -8.19
N LYS A 71 6.10 -0.85 -8.83
CA LYS A 71 6.44 -2.09 -9.52
C LYS A 71 6.41 -3.17 -8.46
N VAL A 72 5.29 -3.89 -8.36
CA VAL A 72 5.22 -5.10 -7.54
C VAL A 72 6.14 -6.09 -8.23
N THR A 73 7.41 -6.11 -7.84
CA THR A 73 8.38 -7.14 -8.21
C THR A 73 7.90 -8.43 -7.54
N GLY A 74 6.98 -9.13 -8.19
CA GLY A 74 6.33 -10.31 -7.61
C GLY A 74 5.29 -11.00 -8.49
N ARG A 75 4.95 -10.48 -9.68
CA ARG A 75 4.20 -11.26 -10.68
C ARG A 75 4.77 -11.02 -12.07
N ARG A 76 5.35 -12.08 -12.63
CA ARG A 76 5.66 -12.22 -14.05
C ARG A 76 4.38 -11.90 -14.83
N HIS A 77 4.33 -10.76 -15.50
CA HIS A 77 3.36 -10.54 -16.55
C HIS A 77 3.83 -11.40 -17.74
N SER A 78 3.22 -12.57 -17.91
CA SER A 78 3.30 -13.31 -19.16
C SER A 78 2.80 -12.38 -20.26
N LYS A 79 3.70 -11.98 -21.15
CA LYS A 79 3.33 -11.30 -22.39
C LYS A 79 2.46 -12.27 -23.17
N ILE A 80 1.18 -11.95 -23.33
CA ILE A 80 0.36 -12.55 -24.39
C ILE A 80 0.84 -11.88 -25.69
N PRO A 81 1.42 -12.61 -26.66
CA PRO A 81 1.77 -12.01 -27.94
C PRO A 81 0.48 -11.66 -28.68
N LYS A 82 0.35 -10.40 -29.10
CA LYS A 82 -0.70 -9.96 -30.02
C LYS A 82 -0.31 -10.41 -31.44
N SER A 83 -1.24 -11.16 -32.04
CA SER A 83 -1.52 -11.27 -33.46
C SER A 83 -0.36 -11.61 -34.40
N ALA A 84 -0.21 -12.90 -34.70
CA ALA A 84 -0.10 -13.33 -36.09
C ALA A 84 -1.55 -13.45 -36.61
N ALA A 85 -1.97 -12.50 -37.42
CA ALA A 85 -3.20 -12.59 -38.20
C ALA A 85 -2.98 -11.80 -39.50
N SER A 86 -2.86 -12.58 -40.57
CA SER A 86 -2.93 -12.26 -42.01
C SER A 86 -1.86 -11.37 -42.61
#